data_AF-A0A0J9E7S7-F1
#
_entry.id   AF-A0A0J9E7S7-F1
#
_cell.length_a   1.000
_cell.length_b   1.000
_cell.length_c   1.000
_cell.angle_alpha   90.00
_cell.angle_beta   90.00
_cell.angle_gamma   90.00
#
_symmetry.space_group_name_H-M   'P 1'
#
loop_
_entity.id
_entity.type
_entity.pdbx_description
1 polymer ?
#
loop_
_entity_poly.entity_id
_entity_poly.type
_entity_poly.pdbx_seq_one_letter_code
_entity_poly.pdbx_strand_id
1 'polypeptide(L)'
;MVAASDRTGRIRPDDILAFATLRNEKIRLEYYLRYYRQMGVNHFLIVDNGSDDGSLEYLSEQDDVSVWTTEASYKRARFGVDWLNWLQSKYGHGHWNLVVDVDEFLIYPFCDTRPLRALTDWLDASSIKSFSAMLLDMYPKGPIDAFPYREGQDPFEIANWFDSGNYAVTKNKKFGNLWIQGGPRARVFFPDNPARAGAQQDPLGQMGPLLRLCQLDPYGSAARAEPGL
;
A
#
# COMPACT_ATOMS: atom_id res chain seq x y z
N MET A 1 3.66 -17.57 -9.19
CA MET A 1 3.31 -17.57 -7.75
C MET A 1 2.79 -18.93 -7.36
N VAL A 2 3.17 -19.43 -6.19
CA VAL A 2 2.68 -20.66 -5.57
C VAL A 2 2.11 -20.30 -4.20
N ALA A 3 0.96 -20.85 -3.82
CA ALA A 3 0.39 -20.60 -2.50
C ALA A 3 1.23 -21.32 -1.44
N ALA A 4 1.77 -20.57 -0.47
CA ALA A 4 2.44 -21.14 0.70
C ALA A 4 1.42 -21.39 1.83
N SER A 5 0.46 -20.48 1.99
CA SER A 5 -0.73 -20.71 2.80
C SER A 5 -1.94 -20.00 2.17
N ASP A 6 -3.01 -20.75 1.88
CA ASP A 6 -4.24 -20.21 1.30
C ASP A 6 -5.38 -20.28 2.31
N ARG A 7 -5.74 -19.11 2.85
CA ARG A 7 -6.86 -18.92 3.77
C ARG A 7 -8.00 -18.14 3.13
N THR A 8 -8.03 -18.01 1.80
CA THR A 8 -9.02 -17.18 1.10
C THR A 8 -10.46 -17.67 1.28
N GLY A 9 -10.66 -18.95 1.64
CA GLY A 9 -11.97 -19.48 2.03
C GLY A 9 -12.55 -18.88 3.33
N ARG A 10 -11.77 -18.09 4.08
CA ARG A 10 -12.23 -17.37 5.28
C ARG A 10 -12.74 -15.96 4.98
N ILE A 11 -12.51 -15.43 3.77
CA ILE A 11 -12.95 -14.10 3.35
C ILE A 11 -14.48 -14.04 3.33
N ARG A 12 -15.05 -13.05 4.02
CA ARG A 12 -16.49 -12.79 4.12
C ARG A 12 -16.89 -11.60 3.25
N PRO A 13 -18.14 -11.51 2.76
CA PRO A 13 -18.58 -10.48 1.82
C PRO A 13 -18.25 -9.03 2.20
N ASP A 14 -18.28 -8.69 3.50
CA ASP A 14 -18.05 -7.32 3.97
C ASP A 14 -16.60 -7.05 4.40
N ASP A 15 -15.68 -8.01 4.19
CA ASP A 15 -14.29 -7.88 4.61
C ASP A 15 -13.56 -6.80 3.81
N ILE A 16 -12.68 -6.06 4.51
CA ILE A 16 -11.70 -5.18 3.89
C ILE A 16 -10.40 -5.96 3.71
N LEU A 17 -9.87 -5.96 2.49
CA LEU A 17 -8.74 -6.78 2.10
C LEU A 17 -7.49 -5.93 1.91
N ALA A 18 -6.37 -6.32 2.52
CA ALA A 18 -5.07 -5.70 2.28
C ALA A 18 -4.21 -6.53 1.33
N PHE A 19 -3.53 -5.88 0.39
CA PHE A 19 -2.68 -6.49 -0.61
C PHE A 19 -1.29 -5.85 -0.55
N ALA A 20 -0.25 -6.68 -0.44
CA ALA A 20 1.13 -6.21 -0.43
C ALA A 20 2.06 -7.21 -1.12
N THR A 21 3.13 -6.70 -1.73
CA THR A 21 4.29 -7.50 -2.14
C THR A 21 5.46 -7.15 -1.25
N LEU A 22 6.25 -8.13 -0.85
CA LEU A 22 7.42 -7.89 0.00
C LEU A 22 8.57 -8.82 -0.33
N ARG A 23 9.75 -8.43 0.16
CA ARG A 23 10.92 -9.28 0.22
C ARG A 23 11.80 -8.86 1.39
N ASN A 24 12.11 -9.79 2.28
CA ASN A 24 12.97 -9.56 3.45
C ASN A 24 12.48 -8.41 4.35
N GLU A 25 11.20 -8.46 4.71
CA GLU A 25 10.52 -7.42 5.49
C GLU A 25 10.10 -7.90 6.89
N LYS A 26 10.66 -9.03 7.37
CA LYS A 26 10.22 -9.71 8.61
C LYS A 26 10.13 -8.75 9.79
N ILE A 27 11.12 -7.88 9.93
CA ILE A 27 11.22 -6.93 11.04
C ILE A 27 10.02 -5.96 11.11
N ARG A 28 9.39 -5.64 9.97
CA ARG A 28 8.26 -4.69 9.88
C ARG A 28 6.89 -5.37 9.99
N LEU A 29 6.82 -6.66 9.69
CA LEU A 29 5.56 -7.41 9.58
C LEU A 29 4.71 -7.39 10.85
N GLU A 30 5.31 -7.44 12.03
CA GLU A 30 4.55 -7.42 13.29
C GLU A 30 3.75 -6.12 13.44
N TYR A 31 4.41 -4.97 13.26
CA TYR A 31 3.77 -3.67 13.36
C TYR A 31 2.75 -3.47 12.23
N TYR A 32 3.14 -3.79 10.99
CA TYR A 32 2.28 -3.68 9.81
C TYR A 32 0.95 -4.41 9.98
N LEU A 33 0.98 -5.69 10.36
CA LEU A 33 -0.23 -6.49 10.56
C LEU A 33 -1.05 -5.94 11.72
N ARG A 34 -0.41 -5.60 12.85
CA ARG A 34 -1.09 -5.03 14.02
C ARG A 34 -1.82 -3.73 13.67
N TYR A 35 -1.15 -2.82 12.97
CA TYR A 35 -1.69 -1.53 12.55
C TYR A 35 -2.94 -1.71 11.69
N TYR A 36 -2.86 -2.50 10.63
CA TYR A 36 -4.00 -2.67 9.72
C TYR A 36 -5.13 -3.50 10.31
N ARG A 37 -4.84 -4.48 11.18
CA ARG A 37 -5.86 -5.18 11.97
C ARG A 37 -6.63 -4.22 12.87
N GLN A 38 -5.92 -3.32 13.57
CA GLN A 38 -6.56 -2.30 14.41
C GLN A 38 -7.40 -1.32 13.58
N MET A 39 -6.98 -1.00 12.35
CA MET A 39 -7.79 -0.22 11.42
C MET A 39 -9.03 -0.95 10.90
N GLY A 40 -9.09 -2.27 11.04
CA GLY A 40 -10.23 -3.07 10.57
C GLY A 40 -10.04 -3.72 9.21
N VAL A 41 -8.80 -3.88 8.74
CA VAL A 41 -8.49 -4.88 7.69
C VAL A 41 -8.80 -6.26 8.25
N ASN A 42 -9.51 -7.07 7.46
CA ASN A 42 -10.03 -8.36 7.88
C ASN A 42 -9.20 -9.53 7.34
N HIS A 43 -8.61 -9.38 6.15
CA HIS A 43 -7.79 -10.42 5.53
C HIS A 43 -6.65 -9.81 4.71
N PHE A 44 -5.50 -10.46 4.73
CA PHE A 44 -4.29 -10.04 4.02
C PHE A 44 -3.95 -11.01 2.89
N LEU A 45 -3.70 -10.48 1.70
CA LEU A 45 -3.27 -11.23 0.53
C LEU A 45 -1.86 -10.76 0.16
N ILE A 46 -0.85 -11.55 0.54
CA ILE A 46 0.56 -11.14 0.49
C ILE A 46 1.32 -11.96 -0.54
N VAL A 47 2.18 -11.29 -1.31
CA VAL A 47 3.13 -11.95 -2.21
C VAL A 47 4.55 -11.78 -1.66
N ASP A 48 5.12 -12.88 -1.20
CA ASP A 48 6.53 -12.98 -0.84
C ASP A 48 7.38 -13.21 -2.08
N ASN A 49 8.36 -12.34 -2.34
CA ASN A 49 9.26 -12.46 -3.48
C ASN A 49 10.62 -13.08 -3.11
N GLY A 50 10.59 -14.29 -2.57
CA GLY A 50 11.79 -15.06 -2.28
C GLY A 50 12.55 -14.48 -1.10
N SER A 51 11.84 -14.32 0.03
CA SER A 51 12.48 -13.92 1.28
C SER A 51 13.28 -15.06 1.90
N ASP A 52 14.33 -14.70 2.62
CA ASP A 52 15.23 -15.61 3.35
C ASP A 52 15.39 -15.23 4.84
N ASP A 53 14.58 -14.29 5.33
CA ASP A 53 14.64 -13.74 6.69
C ASP A 53 13.56 -14.28 7.65
N GLY A 54 12.79 -15.29 7.22
CA GLY A 54 11.66 -15.84 7.99
C GLY A 54 10.31 -15.15 7.73
N SER A 55 10.23 -14.20 6.79
CA SER A 55 8.98 -13.50 6.44
C SER A 55 7.87 -14.48 6.04
N LEU A 56 8.18 -15.47 5.20
CA LEU A 56 7.19 -16.39 4.65
C LEU A 56 6.60 -17.30 5.73
N GLU A 57 7.45 -17.84 6.62
CA GLU A 57 7.06 -18.68 7.74
C GLU A 57 6.16 -17.90 8.70
N TYR A 58 6.58 -16.69 9.08
CA TYR A 58 5.81 -15.83 9.97
C TYR A 58 4.42 -15.50 9.42
N LEU A 59 4.31 -15.16 8.13
CA LEU A 59 3.03 -14.88 7.47
C LEU A 59 2.16 -16.14 7.36
N SER A 60 2.80 -17.29 7.10
CA SER A 60 2.10 -18.57 6.98
C SER A 60 1.44 -18.99 8.28
N GLU A 61 1.94 -18.55 9.44
CA GLU A 61 1.36 -18.83 10.76
C GLU A 61 0.13 -17.94 11.10
N GLN A 62 -0.10 -16.84 10.37
CA GLN A 62 -1.18 -15.91 10.68
C GLN A 62 -2.53 -16.38 10.12
N ASP A 63 -3.56 -16.43 10.96
CA ASP A 63 -4.89 -16.97 10.63
C ASP A 63 -5.72 -16.15 9.62
N ASP A 64 -5.37 -14.88 9.46
CA ASP A 64 -5.99 -13.88 8.59
C ASP A 64 -5.12 -13.52 7.39
N VAL A 65 -4.05 -14.29 7.13
CA VAL A 65 -3.14 -14.08 5.99
C VAL A 65 -3.21 -15.26 5.02
N SER A 66 -3.44 -14.94 3.76
CA SER A 66 -3.10 -15.79 2.61
C SER A 66 -1.82 -15.28 1.98
N VAL A 67 -0.82 -16.16 1.85
CA VAL A 67 0.50 -15.81 1.33
C VAL A 67 0.89 -16.70 0.17
N TRP A 68 1.35 -16.06 -0.91
CA TRP A 68 1.96 -16.70 -2.07
C TRP A 68 3.44 -16.38 -2.12
N THR A 69 4.26 -17.31 -2.59
CA THR A 69 5.68 -17.08 -2.84
C THR A 69 6.01 -17.16 -4.34
N THR A 70 7.06 -16.46 -4.76
CA THR A 70 7.55 -16.47 -6.15
C THR A 70 9.02 -16.07 -6.25
N GLU A 71 9.78 -16.80 -7.06
CA GLU A 71 11.16 -16.43 -7.45
C GLU A 71 11.21 -15.62 -8.75
N ALA A 72 10.05 -15.30 -9.34
CA ALA A 72 10.00 -14.51 -10.57
C ALA A 72 10.56 -13.09 -10.36
N SER A 73 11.08 -12.51 -11.45
CA SER A 73 11.70 -11.19 -11.41
C SER A 73 10.71 -10.09 -11.01
N TYR A 74 10.97 -9.45 -9.87
CA TYR A 74 10.21 -8.30 -9.35
C TYR A 74 10.03 -7.20 -10.39
N LYS A 75 11.14 -6.78 -11.03
CA LYS A 75 11.14 -5.74 -12.07
C LYS A 75 10.29 -6.13 -13.27
N ARG A 76 10.35 -7.39 -13.72
CA ARG A 76 9.54 -7.86 -14.86
C ARG A 76 8.05 -7.94 -14.53
N ALA A 77 7.71 -8.14 -13.26
CA ALA A 77 6.34 -8.11 -12.77
C ALA A 77 5.84 -6.68 -12.45
N ARG A 78 6.50 -5.65 -13.03
CA ARG A 78 6.21 -4.22 -12.78
C ARG A 78 6.22 -3.89 -11.29
N PHE A 79 7.25 -4.34 -10.58
CA PHE A 79 7.42 -4.13 -9.15
C PHE A 79 6.25 -4.73 -8.35
N GLY A 80 5.89 -5.99 -8.65
CA GLY A 80 4.86 -6.74 -7.94
C GLY A 80 3.41 -6.42 -8.33
N VAL A 81 3.16 -5.32 -9.05
CA VAL A 81 1.82 -4.89 -9.50
C VAL A 81 1.06 -6.00 -10.22
N ASP A 82 1.74 -6.81 -11.03
CA ASP A 82 1.10 -7.88 -11.80
C ASP A 82 0.51 -8.97 -10.92
N TRP A 83 1.23 -9.30 -9.85
CA TRP A 83 0.83 -10.31 -8.89
C TRP A 83 -0.35 -9.81 -8.05
N LEU A 84 -0.27 -8.57 -7.57
CA LEU A 84 -1.35 -7.96 -6.80
C LEU A 84 -2.61 -7.75 -7.63
N ASN A 85 -2.50 -7.36 -8.90
CA ASN A 85 -3.64 -7.23 -9.80
C ASN A 85 -4.31 -8.58 -10.08
N TRP A 86 -3.51 -9.65 -10.23
CA TRP A 86 -4.06 -10.99 -10.37
C TRP A 86 -4.83 -11.43 -9.11
N LEU A 87 -4.28 -11.20 -7.92
CA LEU A 87 -4.96 -11.51 -6.66
C LEU A 87 -6.24 -10.69 -6.48
N GLN A 88 -6.17 -9.39 -6.75
CA GLN A 88 -7.30 -8.48 -6.72
C GLN A 88 -8.43 -8.91 -7.69
N SER A 89 -8.07 -9.30 -8.92
CA SER A 89 -9.05 -9.83 -9.89
C SER A 89 -9.68 -11.15 -9.46
N LYS A 90 -9.01 -11.92 -8.60
CA LYS A 90 -9.50 -13.23 -8.16
C LYS A 90 -10.31 -13.14 -6.87
N TYR A 91 -9.92 -12.27 -5.94
CA TYR A 91 -10.45 -12.24 -4.58
C TYR A 91 -10.96 -10.86 -4.13
N GLY A 92 -10.66 -9.78 -4.86
CA GLY A 92 -10.98 -8.41 -4.44
C GLY A 92 -12.33 -7.87 -4.91
N HIS A 93 -13.10 -8.65 -5.68
CA HIS A 93 -14.42 -8.24 -6.16
C HIS A 93 -15.44 -8.17 -5.02
N GLY A 94 -16.21 -7.07 -4.97
CA GLY A 94 -17.17 -6.84 -3.89
C GLY A 94 -16.55 -6.37 -2.58
N HIS A 95 -15.22 -6.24 -2.50
CA HIS A 95 -14.49 -5.78 -1.32
C HIS A 95 -13.85 -4.41 -1.55
N TRP A 96 -13.62 -3.70 -0.45
CA TRP A 96 -12.64 -2.63 -0.43
C TRP A 96 -11.24 -3.24 -0.36
N ASN A 97 -10.42 -2.90 -1.34
CA ASN A 97 -9.05 -3.35 -1.49
C ASN A 97 -8.10 -2.22 -1.11
N LEU A 98 -7.33 -2.44 -0.05
CA LEU A 98 -6.19 -1.62 0.34
C LEU A 98 -4.92 -2.25 -0.22
N VAL A 99 -4.38 -1.68 -1.28
CA VAL A 99 -3.02 -2.02 -1.75
C VAL A 99 -2.07 -1.11 -1.00
N VAL A 100 -1.01 -1.65 -0.39
CA VAL A 100 -0.04 -0.86 0.38
C VAL A 100 1.24 -1.67 0.60
N ASP A 101 2.40 -1.00 0.58
CA ASP A 101 3.67 -1.65 0.93
C ASP A 101 3.82 -1.85 2.45
N VAL A 102 4.72 -2.73 2.87
CA VAL A 102 4.88 -3.09 4.30
C VAL A 102 5.40 -1.92 5.14
N ASP A 103 6.11 -0.98 4.53
CA ASP A 103 6.62 0.24 5.15
C ASP A 103 5.71 1.47 4.92
N GLU A 104 4.56 1.30 4.26
CA GLU A 104 3.58 2.35 4.00
C GLU A 104 2.37 2.26 4.95
N PHE A 105 1.96 3.42 5.49
CA PHE A 105 0.87 3.51 6.45
C PHE A 105 -0.19 4.51 6.00
N LEU A 106 -1.41 4.02 5.76
CA LEU A 106 -2.55 4.87 5.42
C LEU A 106 -2.98 5.69 6.64
N ILE A 107 -2.99 7.01 6.48
CA ILE A 107 -3.51 7.98 7.46
C ILE A 107 -4.66 8.75 6.80
N TYR A 108 -5.76 8.90 7.53
CA TYR A 108 -6.95 9.66 7.09
C TYR A 108 -7.56 10.41 8.28
N PRO A 109 -8.40 11.43 8.05
CA PRO A 109 -9.00 12.19 9.13
C PRO A 109 -9.70 11.29 10.16
N PHE A 110 -9.34 11.45 11.43
CA PHE A 110 -9.88 10.69 12.56
C PHE A 110 -9.55 9.19 12.55
N CYS A 111 -8.49 8.76 11.86
CA CYS A 111 -8.08 7.34 11.84
C CYS A 111 -7.64 6.77 13.20
N ASP A 112 -7.42 7.64 14.19
CA ASP A 112 -7.17 7.33 15.59
C ASP A 112 -8.43 6.87 16.34
N THR A 113 -9.60 7.29 15.87
CA THR A 113 -10.89 7.09 16.55
C THR A 113 -11.95 6.42 15.68
N ARG A 114 -11.73 6.35 14.36
CA ARG A 114 -12.64 5.74 13.39
C ARG A 114 -11.91 4.64 12.63
N PRO A 115 -12.49 3.42 12.54
CA PRO A 115 -11.91 2.35 11.75
C PRO A 115 -12.07 2.62 10.25
N LEU A 116 -11.31 1.90 9.45
CA LEU A 116 -11.30 1.99 7.99
C LEU A 116 -12.70 1.74 7.41
N ARG A 117 -13.50 0.92 8.08
CA ARG A 117 -14.91 0.69 7.75
C ARG A 117 -15.73 1.98 7.71
N ALA A 118 -15.52 2.90 8.65
CA ALA A 118 -16.24 4.17 8.67
C ALA A 118 -15.88 5.05 7.46
N LEU A 119 -14.63 5.00 7.00
CA LEU A 119 -14.21 5.66 5.77
C LEU A 119 -14.86 4.99 4.55
N THR A 120 -14.81 3.66 4.46
CA THR A 120 -15.37 2.93 3.32
C THR A 120 -16.89 3.07 3.22
N ASP A 121 -17.61 3.06 4.35
CA ASP A 121 -19.06 3.28 4.38
C ASP A 121 -19.43 4.68 3.87
N TRP A 122 -18.64 5.70 4.26
CA TRP A 122 -18.82 7.06 3.76
C TRP A 122 -18.53 7.18 2.26
N LEU A 123 -17.48 6.50 1.77
CA LEU A 123 -17.14 6.44 0.35
C LEU A 123 -18.27 5.75 -0.45
N ASP A 124 -18.80 4.63 0.06
CA ASP A 124 -19.91 3.92 -0.56
C ASP A 124 -21.19 4.76 -0.61
N ALA A 125 -21.55 5.41 0.50
CA ALA A 125 -22.69 6.33 0.56
C ALA A 125 -22.53 7.51 -0.42
N SER A 126 -21.29 7.92 -0.68
CA SER A 126 -20.93 8.98 -1.63
C SER A 126 -20.75 8.47 -3.07
N SER A 127 -20.96 7.17 -3.33
CA SER A 127 -20.70 6.52 -4.62
C SER A 127 -19.26 6.69 -5.14
N ILE A 128 -18.31 6.90 -4.24
CA ILE A 128 -16.89 7.03 -4.55
C ILE A 128 -16.26 5.65 -4.53
N LYS A 129 -15.65 5.23 -5.65
CA LYS A 129 -15.08 3.89 -5.83
C LYS A 129 -13.58 3.80 -5.57
N SER A 130 -12.93 4.93 -5.36
CA SER A 130 -11.49 4.99 -5.05
C SER A 130 -11.18 6.20 -4.19
N PHE A 131 -10.34 6.01 -3.18
CA PHE A 131 -9.82 7.06 -2.34
C PHE A 131 -8.34 7.29 -2.67
N SER A 132 -8.00 8.51 -3.05
CA SER A 132 -6.62 8.91 -3.34
C SER A 132 -6.01 9.54 -2.10
N ALA A 133 -4.81 9.09 -1.73
CA ALA A 133 -4.03 9.68 -0.64
C ALA A 133 -2.70 10.21 -1.17
N MET A 134 -2.16 11.22 -0.49
CA MET A 134 -0.82 11.71 -0.73
C MET A 134 0.19 10.79 -0.07
N LEU A 135 1.27 10.45 -0.78
CA LEU A 135 2.41 9.77 -0.17
C LEU A 135 3.32 10.80 0.51
N LEU A 136 3.46 10.69 1.82
CA LEU A 136 4.31 11.57 2.64
C LEU A 136 5.54 10.80 3.10
N ASP A 137 6.73 11.26 2.68
CA ASP A 137 7.99 10.69 3.13
C ASP A 137 8.34 11.18 4.54
N MET A 138 8.40 10.26 5.49
CA MET A 138 8.80 10.53 6.86
C MET A 138 10.21 10.01 7.14
N TYR A 139 10.98 10.73 7.96
CA TYR A 139 12.36 10.41 8.29
C TYR A 139 12.71 10.84 9.73
N PRO A 140 13.74 10.25 10.36
CA PRO A 140 14.13 10.61 11.71
C PRO A 140 14.79 11.99 11.80
N LYS A 141 14.85 12.53 13.01
CA LYS A 141 15.67 13.72 13.28
C LYS A 141 17.16 13.37 13.24
N GLY A 142 17.89 13.91 12.26
CA GLY A 142 19.33 13.70 12.14
C GLY A 142 19.69 12.57 11.18
N PRO A 143 20.84 11.89 11.38
CA PRO A 143 21.27 10.80 10.50
C PRO A 143 20.26 9.64 10.47
N ILE A 144 20.05 9.07 9.28
CA ILE A 144 19.09 7.97 9.07
C ILE A 144 19.48 6.70 9.86
N ASP A 145 20.77 6.49 10.07
CA ASP A 145 21.35 5.35 10.78
C ASP A 145 21.43 5.53 12.30
N ALA A 146 21.09 6.71 12.82
CA ALA A 146 21.19 7.00 14.25
C ALA A 146 20.16 6.23 15.10
N PHE A 147 19.03 5.84 14.51
CA PHE A 147 17.91 5.21 15.22
C PHE A 147 17.53 3.89 14.53
N PRO A 148 18.15 2.76 14.92
CA PRO A 148 17.81 1.47 14.35
C PRO A 148 16.40 1.06 14.75
N TYR A 149 15.58 0.71 13.77
CA TYR A 149 14.25 0.16 13.97
C TYR A 149 14.33 -1.24 14.59
N ARG A 150 13.39 -1.54 15.50
CA ARG A 150 13.26 -2.85 16.16
C ARG A 150 11.95 -3.51 15.77
N GLU A 151 11.94 -4.83 15.73
CA GLU A 151 10.72 -5.59 15.46
C GLU A 151 9.60 -5.21 16.45
N GLY A 152 8.40 -5.00 15.91
CA GLY A 152 7.21 -4.60 16.68
C GLY A 152 7.18 -3.13 17.15
N GLN A 153 8.24 -2.34 16.93
CA GLN A 153 8.28 -0.92 17.27
C GLN A 153 7.33 -0.10 16.39
N ASP A 154 6.79 0.99 16.93
CA ASP A 154 6.09 1.98 16.12
C ASP A 154 7.09 2.80 15.27
N PRO A 155 7.05 2.71 13.92
CA PRO A 155 7.95 3.46 13.06
C PRO A 155 7.75 4.98 13.17
N PHE A 156 6.58 5.46 13.61
CA PHE A 156 6.32 6.89 13.81
C PHE A 156 7.07 7.47 15.00
N GLU A 157 7.55 6.66 15.95
CA GLU A 157 8.42 7.14 17.03
C GLU A 157 9.80 7.56 16.51
N ILE A 158 10.27 6.90 15.44
CA ILE A 158 11.55 7.17 14.81
C ILE A 158 11.38 8.20 13.70
N ALA A 159 10.53 7.90 12.72
CA ALA A 159 10.30 8.71 11.54
C ALA A 159 9.17 9.72 11.79
N ASN A 160 9.46 10.78 12.55
CA ASN A 160 8.49 11.83 12.89
C ASN A 160 8.76 13.19 12.23
N TRP A 161 9.72 13.29 11.31
CA TRP A 161 9.97 14.50 10.51
C TRP A 161 9.54 14.30 9.07
N PHE A 162 9.04 15.36 8.46
CA PHE A 162 8.68 15.41 7.05
C PHE A 162 8.92 16.84 6.52
N ASP A 163 9.05 16.99 5.20
CA ASP A 163 9.13 18.31 4.59
C ASP A 163 7.73 18.96 4.66
N SER A 164 7.58 20.11 5.33
CA SER A 164 6.27 20.78 5.49
C SER A 164 5.78 21.50 4.22
N GLY A 165 6.49 21.38 3.10
CA GLY A 165 6.24 22.10 1.85
C GLY A 165 6.99 21.49 0.67
N ASN A 166 7.07 22.24 -0.43
CA ASN A 166 7.72 21.82 -1.69
C ASN A 166 7.05 20.62 -2.38
N TYR A 167 5.75 20.43 -2.19
CA TYR A 167 4.94 19.53 -2.98
C TYR A 167 4.22 20.30 -4.09
N ALA A 168 4.41 19.86 -5.33
CA ALA A 168 3.66 20.33 -6.49
C ALA A 168 2.53 19.35 -6.79
N VAL A 169 1.33 19.89 -7.01
CA VAL A 169 0.16 19.11 -7.43
C VAL A 169 -0.15 19.44 -8.88
N THR A 170 -0.20 18.42 -9.72
CA THR A 170 -0.59 18.55 -11.13
C THR A 170 -1.69 17.56 -11.46
N LYS A 171 -2.68 17.96 -12.27
CA LYS A 171 -3.71 17.03 -12.72
C LYS A 171 -3.21 16.25 -13.93
N ASN A 172 -3.20 14.93 -13.83
CA ASN A 172 -2.91 14.09 -14.98
C ASN A 172 -4.11 14.09 -15.93
N LYS A 173 -3.94 14.70 -17.12
CA LYS A 173 -5.01 14.78 -18.12
C LYS A 173 -5.39 13.44 -18.75
N LYS A 174 -4.49 12.45 -18.76
CA LYS A 174 -4.72 11.12 -19.34
C LYS A 174 -5.54 10.22 -18.43
N PHE A 175 -5.31 10.30 -17.12
CA PHE A 175 -5.90 9.37 -16.14
C PHE A 175 -6.83 10.04 -15.13
N GLY A 176 -6.94 11.38 -15.15
CA GLY A 176 -7.86 12.14 -14.29
C GLY A 176 -7.40 12.31 -12.84
N ASN A 177 -6.35 11.59 -12.41
CA ASN A 177 -5.83 11.63 -11.05
C ASN A 177 -4.91 12.82 -10.77
N LEU A 178 -4.71 13.11 -9.49
CA LEU A 178 -3.74 14.10 -9.02
C LEU A 178 -2.34 13.46 -8.92
N TRP A 179 -1.36 14.15 -9.48
CA TRP A 179 0.05 13.86 -9.34
C TRP A 179 0.64 14.81 -8.31
N ILE A 180 1.06 14.25 -7.18
CA ILE A 180 1.71 14.99 -6.11
C ILE A 180 3.18 14.58 -6.13
N GLN A 181 4.07 15.54 -6.31
CA GLN A 181 5.52 15.32 -6.47
C GLN A 181 6.27 16.34 -5.64
N GLY A 182 7.42 15.96 -5.07
CA GLY A 182 8.17 16.89 -4.23
C GLY A 182 8.83 16.25 -3.02
N GLY A 183 8.98 17.06 -1.97
CA GLY A 183 9.52 16.63 -0.68
C GLY A 183 10.95 16.07 -0.73
N PRO A 184 11.32 15.17 0.20
CA PRO A 184 12.65 14.57 0.27
C PRO A 184 13.05 13.84 -1.00
N ARG A 185 12.10 13.21 -1.70
CA ARG A 185 12.35 12.57 -3.01
C ARG A 185 12.91 13.54 -4.03
N ALA A 186 12.31 14.72 -4.18
CA ALA A 186 12.79 15.72 -5.12
C ALA A 186 14.14 16.29 -4.71
N ARG A 187 14.29 16.58 -3.41
CA ARG A 187 15.46 17.27 -2.88
C ARG A 187 16.71 16.38 -2.81
N VAL A 188 16.55 15.09 -2.49
CA VAL A 188 17.67 14.18 -2.16
C VAL A 188 17.93 13.19 -3.29
N PHE A 189 16.88 12.63 -3.90
CA PHE A 189 17.01 11.53 -4.87
C PHE A 189 16.95 11.99 -6.32
N PHE A 190 16.29 13.12 -6.59
CA PHE A 190 16.15 13.69 -7.94
C PHE A 190 16.54 15.18 -8.02
N PRO A 191 17.71 15.60 -7.49
CA PRO A 191 18.08 17.01 -7.43
C PRO A 191 18.13 17.67 -8.82
N ASP A 192 18.57 16.93 -9.84
CA ASP A 192 18.69 17.44 -11.22
C ASP A 192 17.42 17.23 -12.06
N ASN A 193 16.42 16.50 -11.55
CA ASN A 193 15.19 16.19 -12.29
C ASN A 193 13.98 16.01 -11.36
N PRO A 194 13.56 17.06 -10.64
CA PRO A 194 12.51 16.97 -9.62
C PRO A 194 11.14 16.56 -10.17
N ALA A 195 10.90 16.71 -11.48
CA ALA A 195 9.69 16.21 -12.14
C ALA A 195 9.59 14.66 -12.13
N ARG A 196 10.68 13.95 -11.82
CA ARG A 196 10.68 12.50 -11.59
C ARG A 196 10.46 12.11 -10.13
N ALA A 197 10.41 13.08 -9.22
CA ALA A 197 10.20 12.87 -7.78
C ALA A 197 8.72 12.68 -7.40
N GLY A 198 8.01 11.90 -8.21
CA GLY A 198 6.82 11.19 -7.74
C GLY A 198 7.21 9.78 -7.29
N ALA A 199 6.24 8.99 -6.83
CA ALA A 199 6.41 7.55 -6.78
C ALA A 199 6.89 7.05 -8.17
N GLN A 200 7.91 6.17 -8.18
CA GLN A 200 8.76 5.74 -9.31
C GLN A 200 8.06 5.64 -10.67
N GLN A 201 8.79 5.89 -11.77
CA GLN A 201 8.31 5.70 -13.15
C GLN A 201 8.74 4.37 -13.81
N ASP A 202 7.81 3.68 -14.47
CA ASP A 202 7.94 2.48 -15.30
C ASP A 202 7.43 2.78 -16.71
N PRO A 203 8.07 2.25 -17.77
CA PRO A 203 7.41 1.61 -18.92
C PRO A 203 6.19 2.27 -19.56
N LEU A 204 5.07 2.08 -18.87
CA LEU A 204 3.70 2.22 -19.35
C LEU A 204 2.98 3.45 -18.78
N GLY A 205 3.66 4.27 -17.97
CA GLY A 205 3.17 5.58 -17.54
C GLY A 205 2.02 5.56 -16.53
N GLN A 206 1.84 4.47 -15.77
CA GLN A 206 0.94 4.41 -14.61
C GLN A 206 1.78 4.39 -13.34
N MET A 207 2.02 5.56 -12.76
CA MET A 207 2.86 5.71 -11.56
C MET A 207 2.09 6.45 -10.49
N GLY A 208 1.72 5.71 -9.44
CA GLY A 208 1.24 6.23 -8.18
C GLY A 208 1.86 5.41 -7.05
N PRO A 209 1.81 5.89 -5.80
CA PRO A 209 2.15 5.05 -4.64
C PRO A 209 1.35 3.73 -4.69
N LEU A 210 1.93 2.64 -4.18
CA LEU A 210 1.21 1.37 -4.07
C LEU A 210 0.03 1.49 -3.11
N LEU A 211 0.08 2.44 -2.17
CA LEU A 211 -1.07 2.89 -1.38
C LEU A 211 -2.27 3.31 -2.25
N ARG A 212 -3.26 2.41 -2.32
CA ARG A 212 -4.54 2.61 -3.01
C ARG A 212 -5.66 1.95 -2.22
N LEU A 213 -6.71 2.70 -1.93
CA LEU A 213 -7.97 2.16 -1.40
C LEU A 213 -9.05 2.24 -2.48
N CYS A 214 -9.57 1.09 -2.92
CA CYS A 214 -10.53 1.04 -4.02
C CYS A 214 -11.48 -0.15 -3.97
N GLN A 215 -12.62 -0.03 -4.65
CA GLN A 215 -13.49 -1.16 -4.97
C GLN A 215 -13.23 -1.64 -6.40
N LEU A 216 -13.31 -2.96 -6.58
CA LEU A 216 -13.29 -3.59 -7.89
C LEU A 216 -14.71 -3.99 -8.27
N ASP A 217 -15.17 -3.44 -9.40
CA ASP A 217 -16.45 -3.81 -9.99
C ASP A 217 -16.40 -5.29 -10.47
N PRO A 218 -17.43 -6.11 -10.22
CA PRO A 218 -17.56 -7.47 -10.78
C PRO A 218 -17.41 -7.53 -12.31
N TYR A 219 -17.60 -6.42 -13.03
CA TYR A 219 -17.53 -6.35 -14.50
C TYR A 219 -16.17 -5.87 -15.05
N GLY A 220 -15.10 -5.85 -14.24
CA GLY A 220 -13.71 -5.77 -14.74
C GLY A 220 -13.19 -4.36 -15.08
N SER A 221 -13.94 -3.32 -14.76
CA SER A 221 -13.43 -1.94 -14.83
C SER A 221 -12.77 -1.57 -13.50
N ALA A 222 -11.43 -1.55 -13.44
CA ALA A 222 -10.73 -0.85 -12.36
C ALA A 222 -11.27 0.58 -12.32
N ALA A 223 -11.92 0.95 -11.21
CA ALA A 223 -12.56 2.26 -11.06
C ALA A 223 -11.57 3.37 -11.45
N ARG A 224 -11.92 4.14 -12.49
CA ARG A 224 -11.27 5.40 -12.78
C ARG A 224 -11.55 6.31 -11.58
N ALA A 225 -10.52 6.88 -10.99
CA ALA A 225 -10.68 7.95 -10.02
C ALA A 225 -11.30 9.14 -10.75
N GLU A 226 -12.62 9.30 -10.62
CA GLU A 226 -13.32 10.52 -11.01
C GLU A 226 -12.82 11.65 -10.09
N PRO A 227 -12.21 12.71 -10.63
CA PRO A 227 -11.75 13.83 -9.81
C PRO A 227 -12.97 14.64 -9.35
N GLY A 228 -13.44 14.38 -8.13
CA GLY A 228 -14.55 15.09 -7.50
C GLY A 228 -14.13 15.77 -6.20
N LEU A 229 -14.02 17.11 -6.28
CA LEU A 229 -13.81 18.15 -5.25
C LEU A 229 -12.45 18.19 -4.52
#